data_AF-A0A140SSN0-F1
#
_entry.id   AF-A0A140SSN0-F1
#
_cell.length_a   1.000
_cell.length_b   1.000
_cell.length_c   1.000
_cell.angle_alpha   90.00
_cell.angle_beta   90.00
_cell.angle_gamma   90.00
#
_symmetry.space_group_name_H-M   'P 1'
#
loop_
_entity.id
_entity.type
_entity.pdbx_description
1 polymer ?
#
loop_
_entity_poly.entity_id
_entity_poly.type
_entity_poly.pdbx_seq_one_letter_code
_entity_poly.pdbx_strand_id
1 'polypeptide(L)'
;MYSFDDLDKEKADSIYFHKLLTELSDVTKRSIADVSTILHRNFSNFDNKYPYTLRQFHFYRYCSVTGFSTDSDFEKQCLSFLYAISLGKDYYEDPNPANSGYYYIEDEFEQYNISFYGFYFKAQEVYSFLKHNKLPIPPCLSFDLPRFEKGYEFGKKVIDKETEKWVSDLFGDTEDGKSVASLESEIEKLKGQLQDLELKVPNGLCQYREDDPLAIAIKLRNEVWADYDEDSRSTIPTQEWVVAKLIDDYKKFNMAKAQAQAIEKVACPIKRK
;
A
#
# COMPACT_ATOMS: atom_id res chain seq x y z
N MET A 1 4.97 -19.52 39.64
CA MET A 1 5.43 -20.91 39.89
C MET A 1 4.91 -21.73 38.72
N TYR A 2 5.78 -22.34 37.92
CA TYR A 2 5.38 -23.18 36.79
C TYR A 2 5.05 -24.60 37.29
N SER A 3 4.00 -25.20 36.74
CA SER A 3 3.66 -26.62 36.96
C SER A 3 4.27 -27.52 35.89
N PHE A 4 4.37 -28.84 36.15
CA PHE A 4 4.79 -29.80 35.13
C PHE A 4 3.85 -29.78 33.91
N ASP A 5 2.55 -29.59 34.15
CA ASP A 5 1.55 -29.44 33.08
C ASP A 5 1.85 -28.23 32.18
N ASP A 6 2.38 -27.14 32.73
CA ASP A 6 2.75 -25.95 31.93
C ASP A 6 3.97 -26.23 31.05
N LEU A 7 4.97 -26.95 31.58
CA LEU A 7 6.16 -27.35 30.82
C LEU A 7 5.83 -28.33 29.69
N ASP A 8 4.97 -29.31 29.96
CA ASP A 8 4.54 -30.29 28.97
C ASP A 8 3.71 -29.64 27.85
N LYS A 9 2.84 -28.69 28.19
CA LYS A 9 2.10 -27.88 27.20
C LYS A 9 3.03 -27.02 26.36
N GLU A 10 3.99 -26.33 26.98
CA GLU A 10 4.94 -25.49 26.24
C GLU A 10 5.78 -26.33 25.27
N LYS A 11 6.23 -27.51 25.71
CA LYS A 11 6.97 -28.45 24.86
C LYS A 11 6.12 -28.98 23.72
N ALA A 12 4.87 -29.36 23.99
CA ALA A 12 3.93 -29.83 22.96
C ALA A 12 3.64 -28.75 21.90
N ASP A 13 3.72 -27.48 22.28
CA ASP A 13 3.55 -26.34 21.38
C ASP A 13 4.77 -26.05 20.51
N SER A 14 5.91 -26.69 20.77
CA SER A 14 7.11 -26.53 19.96
C SER A 14 7.04 -27.40 18.70
N ILE A 15 7.06 -26.74 17.54
CA ILE A 15 7.08 -27.41 16.23
C ILE A 15 8.43 -27.20 15.59
N TYR A 16 9.18 -28.28 15.40
CA TYR A 16 10.48 -28.21 14.75
C TYR A 16 10.36 -27.85 13.28
N PHE A 17 11.25 -26.98 12.77
CA PHE A 17 11.14 -26.44 11.41
C PHE A 17 11.07 -27.53 10.34
N HIS A 18 11.94 -28.55 10.43
CA HIS A 18 12.00 -29.62 9.44
C HIS A 18 10.66 -30.37 9.36
N LYS A 19 10.05 -30.64 10.52
CA LYS A 19 8.74 -31.31 10.60
C LYS A 19 7.65 -30.46 9.94
N LEU A 20 7.61 -29.15 10.22
CA LEU A 20 6.62 -28.26 9.61
C LEU A 20 6.77 -28.19 8.09
N LEU A 21 8.00 -28.04 7.59
CA LEU A 21 8.28 -27.95 6.15
C LEU A 21 7.86 -29.21 5.41
N THR A 22 8.25 -30.38 5.92
CA THR A 22 7.93 -31.69 5.32
C THR A 22 6.43 -31.94 5.30
N GLU A 23 5.73 -31.71 6.42
CA GLU A 23 4.30 -31.96 6.47
C GLU A 23 3.49 -30.96 5.63
N LEU A 24 3.89 -29.69 5.56
CA LEU A 24 3.27 -28.72 4.64
C LEU A 24 3.52 -29.10 3.18
N SER A 25 4.72 -29.56 2.84
CA SER A 25 5.08 -30.07 1.51
C SER A 25 4.14 -31.23 1.12
N ASP A 26 3.96 -32.20 2.03
CA ASP A 26 3.11 -33.36 1.82
C ASP A 26 1.62 -33.02 1.65
N VAL A 27 1.10 -32.11 2.47
CA VAL A 27 -0.32 -31.73 2.45
C VAL A 27 -0.64 -30.82 1.26
N THR A 28 0.28 -29.92 0.89
CA THR A 28 0.09 -29.01 -0.24
C THR A 28 0.45 -29.63 -1.60
N LYS A 29 1.12 -30.80 -1.60
CA LYS A 29 1.69 -31.45 -2.80
C LYS A 29 2.66 -30.54 -3.55
N ARG A 30 3.43 -29.76 -2.79
CA ARG A 30 4.48 -28.85 -3.31
C ARG A 30 5.84 -29.31 -2.81
N SER A 31 6.91 -28.75 -3.38
CA SER A 31 8.27 -29.01 -2.89
C SER A 31 8.52 -28.28 -1.56
N ILE A 32 9.53 -28.73 -0.80
CA ILE A 32 10.00 -28.02 0.39
C ILE A 32 10.47 -26.60 0.02
N ALA A 33 11.08 -26.41 -1.16
CA ALA A 33 11.49 -25.09 -1.66
C ALA A 33 10.30 -24.13 -1.85
N ASP A 34 9.17 -24.60 -2.39
CA ASP A 34 7.94 -23.82 -2.52
C ASP A 34 7.38 -23.42 -1.14
N VAL A 35 7.35 -24.36 -0.19
CA VAL A 35 6.89 -24.11 1.18
C VAL A 35 7.78 -23.06 1.86
N SER A 36 9.10 -23.22 1.76
CA SER A 36 10.09 -22.27 2.27
C SER A 36 9.93 -20.89 1.64
N THR A 37 9.63 -20.82 0.34
CA THR A 37 9.33 -19.54 -0.36
C THR A 37 8.14 -18.81 0.27
N ILE A 38 7.04 -19.53 0.54
CA ILE A 38 5.84 -18.95 1.15
C ILE A 38 6.14 -18.46 2.56
N LEU A 39 6.80 -19.28 3.38
CA LEU A 39 7.13 -18.88 4.76
C LEU A 39 8.09 -17.69 4.79
N HIS A 40 9.15 -17.71 3.97
CA HIS A 40 10.10 -16.60 3.84
C HIS A 40 9.39 -15.31 3.46
N ARG A 41 8.60 -15.31 2.37
CA ARG A 41 7.91 -14.10 1.87
C ARG A 41 6.93 -13.53 2.89
N ASN A 42 6.17 -14.40 3.58
CA ASN A 42 5.25 -13.93 4.61
C ASN A 42 6.00 -13.30 5.77
N PHE A 43 7.06 -13.96 6.25
CA PHE A 43 7.88 -13.43 7.33
C PHE A 43 8.52 -12.10 6.99
N SER A 44 9.10 -11.94 5.79
CA SER A 44 9.71 -10.69 5.34
C SER A 44 8.73 -9.51 5.26
N ASN A 45 7.43 -9.78 5.14
CA ASN A 45 6.39 -8.75 5.06
C ASN A 45 5.86 -8.34 6.44
N PHE A 46 6.33 -8.93 7.54
CA PHE A 46 5.95 -8.52 8.88
C PHE A 46 6.68 -7.21 9.21
N ASP A 47 5.97 -6.07 9.13
CA ASP A 47 6.57 -4.74 9.26
C ASP A 47 6.57 -4.18 10.70
N ASN A 48 6.24 -5.01 11.69
CA ASN A 48 6.15 -4.65 13.13
C ASN A 48 5.29 -3.40 13.43
N LYS A 49 4.49 -2.91 12.47
CA LYS A 49 3.62 -1.74 12.64
C LYS A 49 2.19 -2.20 12.90
N TYR A 50 1.80 -2.16 14.18
CA TYR A 50 0.44 -2.42 14.69
C TYR A 50 -0.05 -3.88 14.47
N PRO A 51 -0.97 -4.38 15.32
CA PRO A 51 -0.90 -5.76 15.77
C PRO A 51 -1.44 -6.71 14.70
N TYR A 52 -0.53 -7.32 13.95
CA TYR A 52 -0.81 -8.52 13.19
C TYR A 52 -0.76 -9.76 14.09
N THR A 53 -1.28 -9.68 15.31
CA THR A 53 -1.69 -10.86 16.06
C THR A 53 -2.52 -11.72 15.09
N LEU A 54 -2.22 -13.01 14.98
CA LEU A 54 -2.78 -13.99 14.02
C LEU A 54 -2.14 -14.10 12.63
N ARG A 55 -1.44 -13.09 12.08
CA ARG A 55 -0.76 -13.25 10.76
C ARG A 55 0.74 -13.49 10.89
N GLN A 56 1.29 -13.21 12.05
CA GLN A 56 2.72 -13.36 12.31
C GLN A 56 3.00 -14.70 12.98
N PHE A 57 4.15 -15.26 12.62
CA PHE A 57 4.82 -16.31 13.37
C PHE A 57 6.27 -15.90 13.53
N HIS A 58 6.90 -16.38 14.59
CA HIS A 58 8.31 -16.11 14.86
C HIS A 58 9.14 -17.38 14.81
N PHE A 59 10.46 -17.21 14.66
CA PHE A 59 11.42 -18.30 14.79
C PHE A 59 11.95 -18.32 16.22
N TYR A 60 11.96 -19.48 16.86
CA TYR A 60 12.37 -19.61 18.25
C TYR A 60 13.50 -20.61 18.45
N ARG A 61 14.38 -20.28 19.40
CA ARG A 61 15.15 -21.28 20.15
C ARG A 61 14.25 -21.81 21.26
N TYR A 62 14.32 -23.11 21.49
CA TYR A 62 13.57 -23.75 22.58
C TYR A 62 14.53 -24.53 23.48
N CYS A 63 14.43 -24.29 24.79
CA CYS A 63 15.14 -25.03 25.83
C CYS A 63 14.15 -25.35 26.95
N SER A 64 14.18 -26.58 27.48
CA SER A 64 13.24 -26.99 28.53
C SER A 64 13.37 -26.21 29.84
N VAL A 65 14.51 -25.53 30.05
CA VAL A 65 14.77 -24.73 31.26
C VAL A 65 14.33 -23.28 31.10
N THR A 66 14.59 -22.68 29.94
CA THR A 66 14.35 -21.25 29.69
C THR A 66 13.15 -20.98 28.78
N GLY A 67 12.53 -22.02 28.25
CA GLY A 67 11.39 -21.94 27.33
C GLY A 67 11.77 -21.41 25.94
N PHE A 68 10.77 -20.87 25.25
CA PHE A 68 10.95 -20.17 23.98
C PHE A 68 11.71 -18.84 24.13
N SER A 69 12.72 -18.65 23.29
CA SER A 69 13.46 -17.38 23.18
C SER A 69 13.72 -17.04 21.71
N THR A 70 13.69 -15.75 21.38
CA THR A 70 14.01 -15.25 20.03
C THR A 70 14.56 -13.84 20.11
N ASP A 71 15.34 -13.45 19.10
CA ASP A 71 15.95 -12.15 18.93
C ASP A 71 16.08 -11.84 17.42
N SER A 72 16.26 -10.56 17.08
CA SER A 72 16.27 -10.12 15.67
C SER A 72 17.38 -10.77 14.84
N ASP A 73 18.54 -11.03 15.43
CA ASP A 73 19.67 -11.61 14.69
C ASP A 73 19.44 -13.09 14.42
N PHE A 74 18.84 -13.81 15.38
CA PHE A 74 18.40 -15.18 15.19
C PHE A 74 17.33 -15.31 14.12
N GLU A 75 16.32 -14.44 14.13
CA GLU A 75 15.27 -14.46 13.13
C GLU A 75 15.81 -14.20 11.72
N LYS A 76 16.77 -13.28 11.57
CA LYS A 76 17.46 -13.04 10.29
C LYS A 76 18.25 -14.26 9.83
N GLN A 77 18.91 -14.99 10.73
CA GLN A 77 19.60 -16.23 10.38
C GLN A 77 18.63 -17.32 9.92
N CYS A 78 17.51 -17.52 10.64
CA CYS A 78 16.48 -18.48 10.26
C CYS A 78 15.82 -18.11 8.92
N LEU A 79 15.56 -16.82 8.70
CA LEU A 79 15.04 -16.32 7.44
C LEU A 79 16.03 -16.56 6.29
N SER A 80 17.32 -16.32 6.50
CA SER A 80 18.37 -16.59 5.52
C SER A 80 18.48 -18.09 5.19
N PHE A 81 18.27 -18.94 6.19
CA PHE A 81 18.22 -20.40 5.99
C PHE A 81 17.03 -20.81 5.12
N LEU A 82 15.82 -20.31 5.42
CA LEU A 82 14.64 -20.55 4.59
C LEU A 82 14.81 -20.01 3.16
N TYR A 83 15.49 -18.87 3.00
CA TYR A 83 15.84 -18.34 1.69
C TYR A 83 16.74 -19.31 0.90
N ALA A 84 17.77 -19.86 1.51
CA ALA A 84 18.64 -20.84 0.84
C ALA A 84 17.85 -22.09 0.39
N ILE A 85 16.98 -22.62 1.25
CA ILE A 85 16.10 -23.75 0.90
C ILE A 85 15.13 -23.37 -0.22
N SER A 86 14.62 -22.13 -0.24
CA SER A 86 13.72 -21.63 -1.29
C SER A 86 14.37 -21.60 -2.68
N LEU A 87 15.70 -21.51 -2.74
CA LEU A 87 16.46 -21.59 -4.00
C LEU A 87 16.62 -23.05 -4.50
N GLY A 88 16.03 -24.02 -3.79
CA GLY A 88 16.13 -25.44 -4.12
C GLY A 88 17.42 -26.09 -3.65
N LYS A 89 18.16 -25.45 -2.73
CA LYS A 89 19.35 -26.06 -2.13
C LYS A 89 18.97 -27.07 -1.06
N ASP A 90 19.63 -28.23 -1.08
CA ASP A 90 19.49 -29.25 -0.05
C ASP A 90 20.22 -28.85 1.23
N TYR A 91 19.85 -29.48 2.34
CA TYR A 91 20.45 -29.22 3.64
C TYR A 91 20.54 -30.49 4.48
N TYR A 92 21.53 -30.53 5.36
CA TYR A 92 21.76 -31.65 6.27
C TYR A 92 22.18 -31.16 7.66
N GLU A 93 21.87 -31.95 8.69
CA GLU A 93 22.33 -31.68 10.06
C GLU A 93 23.80 -32.07 10.22
N ASP A 94 24.56 -31.32 11.03
CA ASP A 94 25.95 -31.65 11.36
C ASP A 94 26.02 -33.10 11.90
N PRO A 95 26.83 -33.97 11.28
CA PRO A 95 26.96 -35.35 11.73
C PRO A 95 27.64 -35.48 13.10
N ASN A 96 28.33 -34.44 13.59
CA ASN A 96 28.96 -34.43 14.91
C ASN A 96 27.90 -34.23 16.00
N PRO A 97 27.70 -35.18 16.93
CA PRO A 97 26.72 -35.05 18.01
C PRO A 97 26.92 -33.82 18.91
N ALA A 98 28.17 -33.32 19.03
CA ALA A 98 28.47 -32.10 19.78
C ALA A 98 27.86 -30.84 19.14
N ASN A 99 27.54 -30.91 17.85
CA ASN A 99 26.95 -29.85 17.04
C ASN A 99 25.51 -30.21 16.63
N SER A 100 24.80 -31.06 17.38
CA SER A 100 23.40 -31.34 17.08
C SER A 100 22.57 -30.04 17.05
N GLY A 101 21.67 -29.95 16.08
CA GLY A 101 20.90 -28.74 15.81
C GLY A 101 21.61 -27.70 14.95
N TYR A 102 22.84 -27.95 14.47
CA TYR A 102 23.45 -27.15 13.40
C TYR A 102 23.17 -27.79 12.04
N TYR A 103 22.85 -26.96 11.06
CA TYR A 103 22.52 -27.36 9.69
C TYR A 103 23.46 -26.68 8.70
N TYR A 104 23.79 -27.40 7.64
CA TYR A 104 24.57 -26.91 6.51
C TYR A 104 23.74 -27.00 5.24
N ILE A 105 23.96 -26.04 4.35
CA ILE A 105 23.43 -26.08 3.00
C ILE A 105 24.43 -26.82 2.11
N GLU A 106 23.95 -27.78 1.33
CA GLU A 106 24.76 -28.44 0.30
C GLU A 106 24.98 -27.45 -0.84
N ASP A 107 26.22 -26.99 -1.01
CA ASP A 107 26.62 -26.09 -2.11
C ASP A 107 27.76 -26.77 -2.88
N GLU A 108 27.57 -26.91 -4.19
CA GLU A 108 28.58 -27.49 -5.11
C GLU A 108 29.87 -26.66 -5.16
N PHE A 109 29.84 -25.41 -4.66
CA PHE A 109 30.98 -24.51 -4.61
C PHE A 109 31.38 -24.26 -3.14
N GLU A 110 32.15 -25.20 -2.58
CA GLU A 110 32.66 -25.37 -1.20
C GLU A 110 33.34 -24.16 -0.49
N GLN A 111 33.13 -22.91 -0.93
CA GLN A 111 33.97 -21.80 -0.48
C GLN A 111 33.57 -21.20 0.88
N TYR A 112 32.34 -21.42 1.36
CA TYR A 112 31.89 -20.97 2.69
C TYR A 112 30.83 -21.90 3.29
N ASN A 113 31.24 -22.76 4.23
CA ASN A 113 30.31 -23.55 5.06
C ASN A 113 29.58 -22.62 6.05
N ILE A 114 28.52 -21.96 5.58
CA ILE A 114 27.61 -21.21 6.45
C ILE A 114 26.76 -22.24 7.20
N SER A 115 26.91 -22.29 8.52
CA SER A 115 26.04 -23.08 9.38
C SER A 115 24.83 -22.27 9.82
N PHE A 116 23.71 -22.97 10.00
CA PHE A 116 22.44 -22.43 10.47
C PHE A 116 22.00 -23.18 11.70
N TYR A 117 21.32 -22.49 12.61
CA TYR A 117 20.70 -23.14 13.76
C TYR A 117 19.34 -23.72 13.38
N GLY A 118 19.06 -24.92 13.86
CA GLY A 118 17.71 -25.44 13.93
C GLY A 118 16.84 -24.55 14.80
N PHE A 119 15.58 -24.41 14.40
CA PHE A 119 14.62 -23.52 15.06
C PHE A 119 13.25 -24.16 15.18
N TYR A 120 12.43 -23.54 16.03
CA TYR A 120 11.09 -23.99 16.38
C TYR A 120 10.08 -22.89 16.06
N PHE A 121 8.85 -23.32 15.84
CA PHE A 121 7.69 -22.46 15.80
C PHE A 121 6.78 -22.76 16.98
N LYS A 122 5.99 -21.76 17.39
CA LYS A 122 4.88 -21.99 18.31
C LYS A 122 3.65 -22.45 17.54
N ALA A 123 3.06 -23.55 17.99
CA ALA A 123 1.93 -24.18 17.33
C ALA A 123 0.74 -23.22 17.13
N GLN A 124 0.38 -22.42 18.14
CA GLN A 124 -0.71 -21.45 18.05
C GLN A 124 -0.46 -20.36 16.99
N GLU A 125 0.77 -19.88 16.84
CA GLU A 125 1.14 -18.85 15.87
C GLU A 125 1.03 -19.40 14.44
N VAL A 126 1.63 -20.57 14.19
CA VAL A 126 1.57 -21.22 12.88
C VAL A 126 0.14 -21.57 12.51
N TYR A 127 -0.64 -22.12 13.46
CA TYR A 127 -2.05 -22.42 13.20
C TYR A 127 -2.82 -21.17 12.78
N SER A 128 -2.67 -20.07 13.54
CA SER A 128 -3.37 -18.82 13.26
C SER A 128 -2.98 -18.26 11.89
N PHE A 129 -1.68 -18.30 11.56
CA PHE A 129 -1.15 -17.90 10.27
C PHE A 129 -1.74 -18.73 9.13
N LEU A 130 -1.72 -20.07 9.24
CA LEU A 130 -2.21 -20.97 8.19
C LEU A 130 -3.73 -20.79 8.00
N LYS A 131 -4.49 -20.75 9.10
CA LYS A 131 -5.95 -20.55 9.09
C LYS A 131 -6.31 -19.22 8.44
N HIS A 132 -5.65 -18.14 8.82
CA HIS A 132 -5.88 -16.80 8.28
C HIS A 132 -5.61 -16.74 6.77
N ASN A 133 -4.52 -17.37 6.32
CA ASN A 133 -4.14 -17.41 4.91
C ASN A 133 -4.84 -18.51 4.11
N LYS A 134 -5.81 -19.23 4.70
CA LYS A 134 -6.55 -20.35 4.08
C LYS A 134 -5.62 -21.46 3.56
N LEU A 135 -4.50 -21.65 4.24
CA LEU A 135 -3.56 -22.74 3.97
C LEU A 135 -4.02 -24.01 4.70
N PRO A 136 -3.69 -25.20 4.17
CA PRO A 136 -4.07 -26.44 4.81
C PRO A 136 -3.30 -26.64 6.11
N ILE A 137 -3.95 -27.28 7.09
CA ILE A 137 -3.36 -27.51 8.42
C ILE A 137 -2.59 -28.84 8.42
N PRO A 138 -1.27 -28.84 8.67
CA PRO A 138 -0.46 -30.05 8.73
C PRO A 138 -0.77 -30.91 9.99
N PRO A 139 -0.53 -32.24 9.96
CA PRO A 139 -0.71 -33.13 11.10
C PRO A 139 -0.02 -32.71 12.41
N CYS A 140 1.10 -31.99 12.35
CA CYS A 140 1.84 -31.50 13.50
C CYS A 140 1.04 -30.47 14.32
N LEU A 141 -0.07 -29.98 13.78
CA LEU A 141 -1.03 -29.08 14.43
C LEU A 141 -2.35 -29.76 14.79
N SER A 142 -2.52 -31.06 14.54
CA SER A 142 -3.81 -31.73 14.79
C SER A 142 -4.03 -32.16 16.24
N PHE A 143 -3.01 -32.07 17.10
CA PHE A 143 -3.06 -32.62 18.47
C PHE A 143 -3.98 -31.84 19.42
N ASP A 144 -4.23 -30.56 19.17
CA ASP A 144 -5.11 -29.72 20.01
C ASP A 144 -5.84 -28.64 19.19
N LEU A 145 -6.49 -29.08 18.10
CA LEU A 145 -7.31 -28.21 17.24
C LEU A 145 -8.35 -27.36 18.00
N PRO A 146 -9.09 -27.88 19.00
CA PRO A 146 -10.06 -27.08 19.73
C PRO A 146 -9.43 -25.88 20.45
N ARG A 147 -8.26 -26.06 21.08
CA ARG A 147 -7.52 -24.97 21.71
C ARG A 147 -7.06 -23.95 20.67
N PHE A 148 -6.50 -24.44 19.55
CA PHE A 148 -6.00 -23.59 18.48
C PHE A 148 -7.09 -22.71 17.85
N GLU A 149 -8.25 -23.30 17.53
CA GLU A 149 -9.40 -22.59 16.99
C GLU A 149 -9.92 -21.53 17.98
N LYS A 150 -10.00 -21.87 19.28
CA LYS A 150 -10.40 -20.93 20.32
C LYS A 150 -9.43 -19.74 20.42
N GLY A 151 -8.12 -19.99 20.34
CA GLY A 151 -7.08 -18.96 20.34
C GLY A 151 -7.19 -18.05 19.11
N TYR A 152 -7.43 -18.63 17.93
CA TYR A 152 -7.63 -17.88 16.69
C TYR A 152 -8.89 -16.98 16.76
N GLU A 153 -10.03 -17.53 17.16
CA GLU A 153 -11.29 -16.78 17.27
C GLU A 153 -11.21 -15.66 18.31
N PHE A 154 -10.51 -15.89 19.43
CA PHE A 154 -10.26 -14.85 20.42
C PHE A 154 -9.40 -13.72 19.84
N GLY A 155 -8.26 -14.04 19.23
CA GLY A 155 -7.40 -13.02 18.63
C GLY A 155 -8.12 -12.26 17.52
N LYS A 156 -8.98 -12.93 16.74
CA LYS A 156 -9.75 -12.30 15.66
C LYS A 156 -10.71 -11.24 16.22
N LYS A 157 -11.45 -11.57 17.28
CA LYS A 157 -12.34 -10.62 17.96
C LYS A 157 -11.60 -9.41 18.53
N VAL A 158 -10.39 -9.61 19.04
CA VAL A 158 -9.57 -8.50 19.56
C VAL A 158 -9.19 -7.55 18.42
N ILE A 159 -8.75 -8.08 17.28
CA ILE A 159 -8.40 -7.30 16.09
C ILE A 159 -9.63 -6.61 15.51
N ASP A 160 -10.76 -7.31 15.39
CA ASP A 160 -12.01 -6.72 14.89
C ASP A 160 -12.42 -5.53 15.77
N LYS A 161 -12.31 -5.67 17.10
CA LYS A 161 -12.59 -4.57 18.04
C LYS A 161 -11.58 -3.42 17.95
N GLU A 162 -10.30 -3.71 17.79
CA GLU A 162 -9.25 -2.69 17.64
C GLU A 162 -9.35 -1.95 16.30
N THR A 163 -9.70 -2.66 15.23
CA THR A 163 -9.95 -2.07 13.91
C THR A 163 -11.22 -1.22 13.93
N GLU A 164 -12.30 -1.68 14.56
CA GLU A 164 -13.50 -0.86 14.81
C GLU A 164 -13.15 0.41 15.59
N LYS A 165 -12.33 0.30 16.64
CA LYS A 165 -11.86 1.45 17.41
C LYS A 165 -11.01 2.38 16.56
N TRP A 166 -10.05 1.87 15.79
CA TRP A 166 -9.20 2.68 14.92
C TRP A 166 -10.01 3.39 13.83
N VAL A 167 -10.98 2.69 13.21
CA VAL A 167 -11.94 3.29 12.28
C VAL A 167 -12.74 4.38 12.99
N SER A 168 -13.22 4.13 14.20
CA SER A 168 -13.92 5.13 15.01
C SER A 168 -13.02 6.31 15.38
N ASP A 169 -11.74 6.12 15.68
CA ASP A 169 -10.82 7.20 16.04
C ASP A 169 -10.40 8.02 14.79
N LEU A 170 -10.29 7.36 13.63
CA LEU A 170 -9.90 8.00 12.36
C LEU A 170 -11.07 8.73 11.69
N PHE A 171 -12.29 8.22 11.84
CA PHE A 171 -13.50 8.74 11.18
C PHE A 171 -14.54 9.31 12.17
N GLY A 172 -14.35 9.18 13.48
CA GLY A 172 -15.32 9.60 14.50
C GLY A 172 -15.26 11.08 14.88
N ASP A 173 -14.20 11.80 14.50
CA ASP A 173 -14.08 13.25 14.67
C ASP A 173 -14.49 14.03 13.40
N THR A 174 -15.32 13.48 12.52
CA THR A 174 -16.03 14.32 11.55
C THR A 174 -17.26 14.95 12.22
N GLU A 175 -17.02 15.89 13.14
CA GLU A 175 -17.98 16.97 13.42
C GLU A 175 -18.10 17.93 12.21
N ASP A 176 -17.19 17.87 11.23
CA ASP A 176 -17.44 18.35 9.86
C ASP A 176 -18.12 17.27 9.01
N GLY A 177 -19.28 16.83 9.48
CA GLY A 177 -20.13 15.85 8.82
C GLY A 177 -20.80 16.39 7.56
N LYS A 178 -20.08 16.46 6.44
CA LYS A 178 -20.75 16.23 5.15
C LYS A 178 -20.92 14.74 5.01
N SER A 179 -22.10 14.25 5.40
CA SER A 179 -22.51 12.86 5.14
C SER A 179 -22.28 12.51 3.66
N VAL A 180 -22.11 11.23 3.34
CA VAL A 180 -22.01 10.77 1.94
C VAL A 180 -23.14 11.37 1.09
N ALA A 181 -24.36 11.44 1.64
CA ALA A 181 -25.50 12.09 1.02
C ALA A 181 -25.31 13.60 0.77
N SER A 182 -24.64 14.33 1.66
CA SER A 182 -24.31 15.75 1.46
C SER A 182 -23.25 15.95 0.39
N LEU A 183 -22.23 15.07 0.32
CA LEU A 183 -21.23 15.11 -0.74
C LEU A 183 -21.82 14.72 -2.10
N GLU A 184 -22.69 13.71 -2.14
CA GLU A 184 -23.44 13.34 -3.34
C GLU A 184 -24.35 14.48 -3.81
N SER A 185 -25.03 15.16 -2.88
CA SER A 185 -25.84 16.35 -3.21
C SER A 185 -24.98 17.50 -3.75
N GLU A 186 -23.78 17.71 -3.21
CA GLU A 186 -22.89 18.76 -3.71
C GLU A 186 -22.30 18.39 -5.08
N ILE A 187 -22.00 17.12 -5.32
CA ILE A 187 -21.60 16.61 -6.64
C ILE A 187 -22.71 16.86 -7.66
N GLU A 188 -23.96 16.57 -7.31
CA GLU A 188 -25.09 16.76 -8.22
C GLU A 188 -25.33 18.24 -8.51
N LYS A 189 -25.21 19.09 -7.49
CA LYS A 189 -25.27 20.55 -7.64
C LYS A 189 -24.15 21.09 -8.53
N LEU A 190 -22.91 20.64 -8.33
CA LEU A 190 -21.76 21.08 -9.14
C LEU A 190 -21.88 20.60 -10.58
N LYS A 191 -22.37 19.38 -10.82
CA LYS A 191 -22.68 18.88 -12.16
C LYS A 191 -23.76 19.72 -12.85
N GLY A 192 -24.83 20.09 -12.13
CA GLY A 192 -25.86 20.99 -12.64
C GLY A 192 -25.28 22.36 -13.00
N GLN A 193 -24.44 22.94 -12.14
CA GLN A 193 -23.76 24.20 -12.42
C GLN A 193 -22.84 24.12 -13.64
N LEU A 194 -22.10 23.02 -13.82
CA LEU A 194 -21.28 22.80 -15.01
C LEU A 194 -22.13 22.72 -16.28
N GLN A 195 -23.24 21.98 -16.24
CA GLN A 195 -24.15 21.88 -17.39
C GLN A 195 -24.78 23.23 -17.76
N ASP A 196 -25.21 24.01 -16.76
CA ASP A 196 -25.73 25.37 -16.97
C ASP A 196 -24.67 26.31 -17.53
N LEU A 197 -23.41 26.17 -17.11
CA LEU A 197 -22.29 26.94 -17.64
C LEU A 197 -21.94 26.52 -19.07
N GLU A 198 -21.96 25.23 -19.38
CA GLU A 198 -21.77 24.70 -20.74
C GLU A 198 -22.84 25.23 -21.70
N LEU A 199 -24.11 25.31 -21.28
CA LEU A 199 -25.18 25.89 -22.08
C LEU A 199 -25.00 27.40 -22.36
N LYS A 200 -24.21 28.09 -21.54
CA LYS A 200 -23.90 29.53 -21.71
C LYS A 200 -22.67 29.76 -22.59
N VAL A 201 -21.86 28.73 -22.87
CA VAL A 201 -20.74 28.84 -23.79
C VAL A 201 -21.27 28.91 -25.23
N PRO A 202 -20.78 29.84 -26.07
CA PRO A 202 -21.15 29.88 -27.48
C PRO A 202 -20.88 28.53 -28.19
N ASN A 203 -21.88 28.02 -28.90
CA ASN A 203 -21.76 26.77 -29.65
C ASN A 203 -20.57 26.82 -30.62
N GLY A 204 -19.73 25.78 -30.58
CA GLY A 204 -18.61 25.60 -31.50
C GLY A 204 -17.37 26.49 -31.21
N LEU A 205 -17.34 27.17 -30.06
CA LEU A 205 -16.15 27.92 -29.63
C LEU A 205 -14.92 27.01 -29.57
N CYS A 206 -13.83 27.39 -30.24
CA CYS A 206 -12.60 26.60 -30.37
C CYS A 206 -12.75 25.21 -31.03
N GLN A 207 -13.90 24.87 -31.63
CA GLN A 207 -14.13 23.53 -32.20
C GLN A 207 -13.38 23.29 -33.51
N TYR A 208 -13.24 24.33 -34.34
CA TYR A 208 -12.71 24.21 -35.71
C TYR A 208 -11.31 24.81 -35.89
N ARG A 209 -10.87 25.64 -34.93
CA ARG A 209 -9.59 26.33 -34.97
C ARG A 209 -9.13 26.69 -33.57
N GLU A 210 -7.83 26.53 -33.31
CA GLU A 210 -7.21 26.89 -32.02
C GLU A 210 -7.08 28.40 -31.83
N ASP A 211 -7.01 29.16 -32.92
CA ASP A 211 -6.90 30.62 -32.95
C ASP A 211 -8.26 31.29 -33.17
N ASP A 212 -9.32 30.74 -32.56
CA ASP A 212 -10.70 31.23 -32.67
C ASP A 212 -10.78 32.71 -32.24
N PRO A 213 -11.12 33.65 -33.16
CA PRO A 213 -11.14 35.08 -32.86
C PRO A 213 -12.10 35.45 -31.71
N LEU A 214 -13.21 34.73 -31.56
CA LEU A 214 -14.18 34.98 -30.50
C LEU A 214 -13.65 34.50 -29.15
N ALA A 215 -13.01 33.32 -29.12
CA ALA A 215 -12.39 32.80 -27.90
C ALA A 215 -11.25 33.70 -27.43
N ILE A 216 -10.43 34.18 -28.38
CA ILE A 216 -9.36 35.13 -28.11
C ILE A 216 -9.92 36.45 -27.57
N ALA A 217 -11.01 36.96 -28.17
CA ALA A 217 -11.66 38.20 -27.69
C ALA A 217 -12.23 38.04 -26.27
N ILE A 218 -12.86 36.91 -25.95
CA ILE A 218 -13.38 36.62 -24.60
C ILE A 218 -12.23 36.58 -23.58
N LYS A 219 -11.16 35.84 -23.90
CA LYS A 219 -9.98 35.73 -23.04
C LYS A 219 -9.33 37.09 -22.80
N LEU A 220 -9.09 37.83 -23.88
CA LEU A 220 -8.50 39.17 -23.81
C LEU A 220 -9.37 40.11 -22.97
N ARG A 221 -10.69 40.06 -23.12
CA ARG A 221 -11.61 40.87 -22.32
C ARG A 221 -11.51 40.52 -20.85
N ASN A 222 -11.51 39.25 -20.48
CA ASN A 222 -11.35 38.84 -19.08
C ASN A 222 -10.01 39.29 -18.49
N GLU A 223 -8.91 39.17 -19.23
CA GLU A 223 -7.58 39.60 -18.78
C GLU A 223 -7.47 41.12 -18.60
N VAL A 224 -7.93 41.87 -19.61
CA VAL A 224 -7.82 43.34 -19.61
C VAL A 224 -8.77 43.98 -18.60
N TRP A 225 -9.95 43.39 -18.41
CA TRP A 225 -11.00 43.98 -17.57
C TRP A 225 -11.00 43.47 -16.14
N ALA A 226 -10.15 42.50 -15.79
CA ALA A 226 -10.06 41.98 -14.42
C ALA A 226 -9.80 43.10 -13.40
N ASP A 227 -8.91 44.03 -13.75
CA ASP A 227 -8.48 45.14 -12.89
C ASP A 227 -8.90 46.52 -13.44
N TYR A 228 -9.87 46.56 -14.36
CA TYR A 228 -10.30 47.82 -14.98
C TYR A 228 -11.03 48.72 -13.97
N ASP A 229 -10.57 49.96 -13.88
CA ASP A 229 -11.17 51.03 -13.09
C ASP A 229 -11.32 52.28 -13.97
N GLU A 230 -12.55 52.77 -14.11
CA GLU A 230 -12.89 53.92 -14.97
C GLU A 230 -12.20 55.21 -14.49
N ASP A 231 -11.90 55.32 -13.20
CA ASP A 231 -11.27 56.50 -12.59
C ASP A 231 -9.73 56.43 -12.63
N SER A 232 -9.15 55.28 -12.98
CA SER A 232 -7.71 55.05 -12.99
C SER A 232 -7.15 54.85 -14.39
N ARG A 233 -6.56 55.91 -14.95
CA ARG A 233 -5.97 55.90 -16.30
C ARG A 233 -4.91 54.80 -16.51
N SER A 234 -4.22 54.39 -15.45
CA SER A 234 -3.22 53.31 -15.52
C SER A 234 -3.80 51.93 -15.77
N THR A 235 -5.10 51.74 -15.54
CA THR A 235 -5.82 50.46 -15.77
C THR A 235 -6.45 50.38 -17.17
N ILE A 236 -6.40 51.46 -17.95
CA ILE A 236 -6.99 51.54 -19.29
C ILE A 236 -5.90 51.21 -20.33
N PRO A 237 -5.91 50.03 -20.96
CA PRO A 237 -4.90 49.71 -21.95
C PRO A 237 -5.10 50.49 -23.24
N THR A 238 -3.98 50.88 -23.86
CA THR A 238 -3.99 51.56 -25.15
C THR A 238 -4.28 50.57 -26.27
N GLN A 239 -4.99 51.03 -27.31
CA GLN A 239 -5.32 50.20 -28.46
C GLN A 239 -4.09 49.60 -29.13
N GLU A 240 -3.06 50.43 -29.29
CA GLU A 240 -1.80 50.05 -29.93
C GLU A 240 -1.09 48.93 -29.18
N TRP A 241 -1.07 49.01 -27.85
CA TRP A 241 -0.47 47.99 -27.00
C TRP A 241 -1.24 46.67 -27.09
N VAL A 242 -2.57 46.70 -27.02
CA VAL A 242 -3.40 45.47 -27.13
C VAL A 242 -3.23 44.79 -28.49
N VAL A 243 -3.22 45.57 -29.58
CA VAL A 243 -3.02 45.05 -30.94
C VAL A 243 -1.62 44.46 -31.11
N ALA A 244 -0.58 45.12 -30.57
CA ALA A 244 0.78 44.60 -30.61
C ALA A 244 0.91 43.28 -29.81
N LYS A 245 0.32 43.23 -28.61
CA LYS A 245 0.28 42.03 -27.76
C LYS A 245 -0.41 40.86 -28.48
N LEU A 246 -1.58 41.08 -29.09
CA LEU A 246 -2.30 40.03 -29.84
C LEU A 246 -1.48 39.46 -31.00
N ILE A 247 -0.77 40.30 -31.75
CA ILE A 247 0.07 39.84 -32.87
C ILE A 247 1.24 39.00 -32.35
N ASP A 248 1.83 39.35 -31.21
CA ASP A 248 2.94 38.62 -30.61
C ASP A 248 2.49 37.29 -29.98
N ASP A 249 1.46 37.32 -29.13
CA ASP A 249 0.91 36.13 -28.44
C ASP A 249 0.41 35.07 -29.43
N TYR A 250 -0.11 35.48 -30.59
CA TYR A 250 -0.64 34.60 -31.63
C TYR A 250 0.23 34.57 -32.90
N LYS A 251 1.53 34.92 -32.79
CA LYS A 251 2.49 34.92 -33.91
C LYS A 251 2.58 33.58 -34.62
N LYS A 252 2.47 32.47 -33.88
CA LYS A 252 2.47 31.09 -34.44
C LYS A 252 1.34 30.83 -35.44
N PHE A 253 0.27 31.62 -35.39
CA PHE A 253 -0.87 31.55 -36.30
C PHE A 253 -0.85 32.62 -37.40
N ASN A 254 0.24 33.40 -37.52
CA ASN A 254 0.38 34.51 -38.46
C ASN A 254 -0.80 35.50 -38.40
N MET A 255 -1.22 35.89 -37.19
CA MET A 255 -2.35 36.80 -36.99
C MET A 255 -2.12 38.14 -37.72
N ALA A 256 -3.00 38.46 -38.67
CA ALA A 256 -2.93 39.71 -39.41
C ALA A 256 -3.32 40.90 -38.53
N LYS A 257 -2.70 42.08 -38.76
CA LYS A 257 -3.02 43.31 -38.02
C LYS A 257 -4.51 43.68 -38.07
N ALA A 258 -5.16 43.47 -39.23
CA ALA A 258 -6.60 43.72 -39.38
C ALA A 258 -7.46 42.80 -38.49
N GLN A 259 -7.06 41.53 -38.35
CA GLN A 259 -7.75 40.57 -37.47
C GLN A 259 -7.52 40.92 -36.00
N ALA A 260 -6.30 41.28 -35.61
CA ALA A 260 -5.99 41.74 -34.26
C ALA A 260 -6.81 42.99 -33.86
N GLN A 261 -6.96 43.95 -34.78
CA GLN A 261 -7.81 45.13 -34.58
C GLN A 261 -9.30 44.77 -34.44
N ALA A 262 -9.78 43.79 -35.20
CA ALA A 262 -11.17 43.32 -35.09
C ALA A 262 -11.42 42.63 -33.74
N ILE A 263 -10.51 41.76 -33.30
CA ILE A 263 -10.56 41.09 -31.99
C ILE A 263 -10.51 42.12 -30.86
N GLU A 264 -9.60 43.08 -30.93
CA GLU A 264 -9.47 44.15 -29.95
C GLU A 264 -10.77 44.96 -29.81
N LYS A 265 -11.39 45.34 -30.93
CA LYS A 265 -12.65 46.10 -30.94
C LYS A 265 -13.81 45.32 -30.31
N VAL A 266 -13.83 43.99 -30.45
CA VAL A 266 -14.84 43.12 -29.82
C VAL A 266 -14.55 42.94 -28.33
N ALA A 267 -13.27 42.81 -27.94
CA ALA A 267 -12.85 42.64 -26.56
C ALA A 267 -12.95 43.93 -25.71
N CYS A 268 -12.70 45.09 -26.31
CA CYS A 268 -12.62 46.39 -25.64
C CYS A 268 -13.63 47.40 -26.24
N PRO A 269 -14.90 47.40 -25.79
CA PRO A 269 -15.94 48.28 -26.35
C PRO A 269 -15.84 49.76 -25.95
N ILE A 270 -14.80 50.18 -25.21
CA ILE A 270 -14.66 51.56 -24.74
C ILE A 270 -14.21 52.48 -25.89
N LYS A 271 -14.89 53.62 -26.05
CA LYS A 271 -14.38 54.74 -26.84
C LYS A 271 -13.24 55.40 -26.07
N ARG A 272 -11.99 54.98 -26.35
CA ARG A 272 -10.80 55.66 -25.84
C ARG A 272 -10.83 57.12 -26.36
N LYS A 273 -10.82 58.09 -25.45
CA LYS A 273 -10.80 59.52 -25.79
C LYS A 273 -9.42 59.96 -26.27
#